data_AF-A0AAN5D503-F1
#
_entry.id   AF-A0AAN5D503-F1
#
_cell.length_a   1.000
_cell.length_b   1.000
_cell.length_c   1.000
_cell.angle_alpha   90.00
_cell.angle_beta   90.00
_cell.angle_gamma   90.00
#
_symmetry.space_group_name_H-M   'P 1'
#
loop_
_entity.id
_entity.type
_entity.pdbx_description
1 polymer ?
#
loop_
_entity_poly.entity_id
_entity_poly.type
_entity_poly.pdbx_seq_one_letter_code
_entity_poly.pdbx_strand_id
1 'polypeptide(L)'
;DLLNLLNLGTVDITDRSVSYLLKLSDQFQIERVLNLCEKHLLKSTGFDEMNKLLLADQFIFKSLKELVLQSFSTLTDLAAKLKSPEYENLSSDMKAAICDRLAKLV
;
A
#
# COMPACT_ATOMS: atom_id res chain seq x y z
N ASP A 1 11.75 1.17 20.70
CA ASP A 1 12.18 -0.19 21.07
C ASP A 1 11.50 -1.27 20.24
N LEU A 2 12.31 -2.16 19.67
CA LEU A 2 11.84 -3.39 19.00
C LEU A 2 11.05 -4.31 19.96
N LEU A 3 11.35 -4.22 21.26
CA LEU A 3 10.70 -4.97 22.33
C LEU A 3 9.20 -4.64 22.46
N ASN A 4 8.81 -3.38 22.25
CA ASN A 4 7.39 -2.96 22.26
C ASN A 4 6.63 -3.43 21.02
N LEU A 5 7.34 -3.67 19.91
CA LEU A 5 6.77 -4.23 18.68
C LEU A 5 6.45 -5.72 18.81
N LEU A 6 7.29 -6.45 19.57
CA LEU A 6 7.07 -7.86 19.91
C LEU A 6 6.02 -8.02 21.03
N ASN A 7 5.92 -7.06 21.94
CA ASN A 7 4.92 -7.04 23.00
C ASN A 7 3.62 -6.37 22.51
N LEU A 8 2.80 -7.17 21.85
CA LEU A 8 1.59 -6.86 21.06
C LEU A 8 0.42 -6.11 21.73
N GLY A 9 0.63 -5.42 22.85
CA GLY A 9 -0.43 -4.75 23.61
C GLY A 9 -0.70 -3.29 23.25
N THR A 10 0.26 -2.55 22.69
CA THR A 10 0.21 -1.06 22.80
C THR A 10 0.88 -0.28 21.66
N VAL A 11 1.13 -0.89 20.50
CA VAL A 11 1.63 -0.11 19.34
C VAL A 11 0.44 0.45 18.57
N ASP A 12 0.10 1.71 18.85
CA ASP A 12 -0.83 2.47 18.02
C ASP A 12 -0.19 2.74 16.65
N ILE A 13 -0.74 2.11 15.62
CA ILE A 13 -0.36 2.37 14.24
C ILE A 13 -1.04 3.66 13.81
N THR A 14 -0.23 4.67 13.50
CA THR A 14 -0.65 5.96 13.01
C THR A 14 -0.04 6.18 11.63
N ASP A 15 -0.57 7.12 10.86
CA ASP A 15 -0.04 7.42 9.53
C ASP A 15 1.44 7.86 9.54
N ARG A 16 1.93 8.38 10.68
CA ARG A 16 3.35 8.73 10.87
C ARG A 16 4.21 7.53 11.26
N SER A 17 3.67 6.61 12.08
CA SER A 17 4.41 5.43 12.53
C SER A 17 4.37 4.29 11.52
N VAL A 18 3.33 4.19 10.68
CA VAL A 18 3.13 3.07 9.74
C VAL A 18 4.32 2.88 8.80
N SER A 19 4.90 3.95 8.25
CA SER A 19 6.05 3.83 7.34
C SER A 19 7.30 3.29 8.04
N TYR A 20 7.51 3.66 9.30
CA TYR A 20 8.63 3.16 10.10
C TYR A 20 8.40 1.71 10.56
N LEU A 21 7.19 1.41 11.01
CA LEU A 21 6.77 0.07 11.41
C LEU A 21 6.82 -0.91 10.23
N LEU A 22 6.46 -0.47 9.03
CA LEU A 22 6.59 -1.25 7.80
C LEU A 22 8.04 -1.65 7.53
N LYS A 23 8.95 -0.66 7.52
CA LYS A 23 10.39 -0.91 7.30
C LYS A 23 10.97 -1.87 8.34
N LEU A 24 10.59 -1.71 9.62
CA LEU A 24 11.00 -2.64 10.66
C LEU A 24 10.38 -4.02 10.46
N SER A 25 9.09 -4.10 10.17
CA SER A 25 8.41 -5.39 9.99
C SER A 25 8.98 -6.18 8.82
N ASP A 26 9.38 -5.50 7.75
CA ASP A 26 10.05 -6.08 6.60
C ASP A 26 11.48 -6.53 6.97
N GLN A 27 12.27 -5.66 7.60
CA GLN A 27 13.64 -5.95 8.03
C GLN A 27 13.72 -7.13 9.01
N PHE A 28 12.77 -7.23 9.93
CA PHE A 28 12.73 -8.27 10.97
C PHE A 28 11.77 -9.41 10.65
N GLN A 29 11.15 -9.41 9.47
CA GLN A 29 10.17 -10.40 9.01
C GLN A 29 9.03 -10.65 10.02
N ILE A 30 8.54 -9.59 10.66
CA ILE A 30 7.45 -9.66 11.65
C ILE A 30 6.11 -9.54 10.93
N GLU A 31 5.63 -10.66 10.39
CA GLU A 31 4.37 -10.73 9.61
C GLU A 31 3.16 -10.11 10.32
N ARG A 32 3.09 -10.26 11.65
CA ARG A 32 1.97 -9.73 12.42
C ARG A 32 1.89 -8.20 12.37
N VAL A 33 3.02 -7.52 12.39
CA VAL A 33 3.09 -6.05 12.32
C VAL A 33 2.82 -5.59 10.91
N LEU A 34 3.34 -6.33 9.94
CA LEU A 34 3.08 -6.12 8.51
C LEU A 34 1.58 -6.15 8.21
N ASN A 35 0.86 -7.15 8.73
CA ASN A 35 -0.60 -7.29 8.58
C ASN A 35 -1.38 -6.16 9.30
N LEU A 36 -0.95 -5.75 10.49
CA LEU A 36 -1.58 -4.62 11.19
C LEU A 36 -1.38 -3.30 10.42
N CYS A 37 -0.20 -3.09 9.84
CA CYS A 37 0.07 -1.93 8.98
C CYS A 37 -0.79 -1.95 7.72
N GLU A 38 -0.94 -3.11 7.07
CA GLU A 38 -1.82 -3.29 5.91
C GLU A 38 -3.28 -2.91 6.25
N LYS A 39 -3.80 -3.41 7.37
CA LYS A 39 -5.16 -3.07 7.86
C LYS A 39 -5.32 -1.59 8.15
N HIS A 40 -4.29 -0.94 8.69
CA HIS A 40 -4.31 0.49 8.95
C HIS A 40 -4.31 1.29 7.65
N LEU A 41 -3.45 0.95 6.69
CA LEU A 41 -3.38 1.57 5.36
C LEU A 41 -4.68 1.43 4.58
N LEU A 42 -5.37 0.30 4.73
CA LEU A 42 -6.69 0.09 4.13
C LEU A 42 -7.75 1.04 4.69
N LYS A 43 -7.72 1.29 6.01
CA LYS A 43 -8.70 2.15 6.67
C LYS A 43 -8.33 3.64 6.66
N SER A 44 -7.06 3.96 6.51
CA SER A 44 -6.57 5.33 6.59
C SER A 44 -7.01 6.12 5.35
N THR A 45 -7.62 7.27 5.58
CA THR A 45 -7.95 8.27 4.55
C THR A 45 -6.83 9.28 4.35
N GLY A 46 -5.76 9.21 5.15
CA GLY A 46 -4.61 10.13 5.08
C GLY A 46 -3.64 9.83 3.92
N PHE A 47 -3.77 8.67 3.28
CA PHE A 47 -2.94 8.29 2.13
C PHE A 47 -3.74 8.36 0.83
N ASP A 48 -3.20 9.08 -0.15
CA ASP A 48 -3.68 9.04 -1.55
C ASP A 48 -3.60 7.61 -2.10
N GLU A 49 -4.49 7.26 -3.03
CA GLU A 49 -4.49 5.92 -3.64
C GLU A 49 -3.14 5.56 -4.26
N MET A 50 -2.42 6.52 -4.87
CA MET A 50 -1.10 6.25 -5.46
C MET A 50 -0.05 5.91 -4.41
N ASN A 51 -0.08 6.61 -3.27
CA ASN A 51 0.84 6.33 -2.17
C ASN A 51 0.55 4.95 -1.56
N LYS A 52 -0.72 4.57 -1.44
CA LYS A 52 -1.10 3.21 -1.02
C LYS A 52 -0.61 2.17 -2.02
N LEU A 53 -0.71 2.45 -3.31
CA LEU A 53 -0.26 1.58 -4.38
C LEU A 53 1.27 1.41 -4.35
N LEU A 54 2.00 2.49 -4.13
CA LEU A 54 3.46 2.48 -4.00
C LEU A 54 3.93 1.68 -2.78
N LEU A 55 3.25 1.82 -1.64
CA LEU A 55 3.52 1.00 -0.46
C LEU A 55 3.14 -0.48 -0.70
N ALA A 56 2.04 -0.74 -1.41
CA ALA A 56 1.65 -2.10 -1.76
C ALA A 56 2.67 -2.78 -2.69
N ASP A 57 3.27 -2.01 -3.60
CA ASP A 57 4.33 -2.47 -4.49
C ASP A 57 5.63 -2.73 -3.72
N GLN A 58 6.07 -1.79 -2.88
CA GLN A 58 7.31 -1.92 -2.11
C GLN A 58 7.31 -3.07 -1.10
N PHE A 59 6.19 -3.29 -0.43
CA PHE A 59 6.06 -4.30 0.63
C PHE A 59 5.28 -5.54 0.19
N ILE A 60 4.96 -5.66 -1.10
CA ILE A 60 4.27 -6.81 -1.72
C ILE A 60 2.93 -7.13 -1.03
N PHE A 61 2.18 -6.09 -0.65
CA PHE A 61 0.84 -6.24 -0.08
C PHE A 61 -0.20 -6.56 -1.15
N LYS A 62 -0.46 -7.85 -1.36
CA LYS A 62 -1.40 -8.31 -2.39
C LYS A 62 -2.83 -7.80 -2.14
N SER A 63 -3.32 -7.84 -0.91
CA SER A 63 -4.69 -7.41 -0.58
C SER A 63 -4.85 -5.89 -0.70
N LEU A 64 -3.88 -5.11 -0.24
CA LEU A 64 -3.87 -3.65 -0.44
C LEU A 64 -3.84 -3.30 -1.94
N LYS A 65 -2.98 -3.95 -2.73
CA LYS A 65 -2.90 -3.75 -4.18
C LYS A 65 -4.26 -4.02 -4.83
N GLU A 66 -4.89 -5.14 -4.53
CA GLU A 66 -6.17 -5.50 -5.13
C GLU A 66 -7.29 -4.53 -4.75
N LEU A 67 -7.37 -4.11 -3.49
CA LEU A 67 -8.38 -3.16 -3.03
C LEU A 67 -8.21 -1.77 -3.64
N VAL A 68 -6.98 -1.26 -3.76
CA VAL A 68 -6.73 0.03 -4.42
C VAL A 68 -6.98 -0.07 -5.92
N LEU A 69 -6.62 -1.19 -6.57
CA LEU A 69 -6.98 -1.40 -7.98
C LEU A 69 -8.50 -1.49 -8.19
N GLN A 70 -9.22 -2.05 -7.22
CA GLN A 70 -10.68 -2.12 -7.25
C GLN A 70 -11.36 -0.77 -7.01
N SER A 71 -10.76 0.14 -6.22
CA SER A 71 -11.31 1.49 -6.01
C SER A 71 -11.30 2.33 -7.29
N PHE A 72 -10.36 2.06 -8.20
CA PHE A 72 -10.42 2.60 -9.56
C PHE A 72 -11.57 1.96 -10.34
N SER A 73 -12.69 2.67 -10.37
CA SER A 73 -13.93 2.27 -11.03
C SER A 73 -14.14 2.94 -12.39
N THR A 74 -13.41 4.01 -12.69
CA THR A 74 -13.54 4.76 -13.94
C THR A 74 -12.21 4.91 -14.66
N LEU A 75 -12.26 4.87 -15.99
CA LEU A 75 -11.11 5.04 -16.86
C LEU A 75 -10.42 6.39 -16.62
N THR A 76 -11.19 7.45 -16.40
CA THR A 76 -10.70 8.82 -16.18
C THR A 76 -9.86 8.92 -14.92
N ASP A 77 -10.28 8.29 -13.83
CA ASP A 77 -9.58 8.31 -12.55
C ASP A 77 -8.23 7.58 -12.66
N LEU A 78 -8.25 6.39 -13.27
CA LEU A 78 -7.04 5.60 -13.50
C LEU A 78 -6.08 6.29 -14.50
N ALA A 79 -6.62 6.94 -15.53
CA ALA A 79 -5.82 7.72 -16.49
C ALA A 79 -5.20 8.99 -15.87
N ALA A 80 -5.87 9.61 -14.89
CA ALA A 80 -5.29 10.72 -14.13
C ALA A 80 -4.12 10.25 -13.26
N LYS A 81 -4.27 9.07 -12.63
CA LYS A 81 -3.26 8.43 -11.80
C LYS A 81 -2.04 7.97 -12.61
N LEU A 82 -2.22 7.49 -13.84
CA LEU A 82 -1.14 7.20 -14.81
C LEU A 82 -0.25 8.41 -15.14
N LYS A 83 -0.77 9.63 -15.02
CA LYS A 83 -0.03 10.87 -15.29
C LYS A 83 0.69 11.42 -14.07
N SER A 84 0.53 10.80 -12.91
CA SER A 84 1.12 11.29 -11.67
C SER A 84 2.60 10.87 -11.57
N PRO A 85 3.47 11.69 -10.97
CA PRO A 85 4.89 11.37 -10.82
C PRO A 85 5.13 10.12 -9.95
N GLU A 86 4.17 9.76 -9.10
CA GLU A 86 4.20 8.54 -8.29
C GLU A 86 4.12 7.28 -9.16
N TYR A 87 3.46 7.35 -10.33
CA TYR A 87 3.39 6.23 -11.28
C TYR A 87 4.78 5.83 -11.80
N GLU A 88 5.66 6.80 -12.02
CA GLU A 88 7.04 6.52 -12.49
C GLU A 88 7.83 5.66 -11.50
N ASN A 89 7.57 5.85 -10.20
CA ASN A 89 8.23 5.14 -9.11
C ASN A 89 7.69 3.71 -8.87
N LEU A 90 6.66 3.29 -9.60
CA LEU A 90 6.12 1.94 -9.51
C LEU A 90 6.97 0.93 -10.29
N SER A 91 7.02 -0.30 -9.80
CA SER A 91 7.63 -1.44 -10.48
C SER A 91 6.92 -1.74 -11.80
N SER A 92 7.63 -2.42 -12.71
CA SER A 92 7.04 -2.93 -13.95
C SER A 92 5.83 -3.83 -13.71
N ASP A 93 5.85 -4.64 -12.65
CA ASP A 93 4.77 -5.57 -12.30
C ASP A 93 3.51 -4.83 -11.82
N MET A 94 3.69 -3.71 -11.12
CA MET A 94 2.56 -2.87 -10.71
C MET A 94 2.00 -2.08 -11.88
N LYS A 95 2.87 -1.52 -12.74
CA LYS A 95 2.45 -0.87 -13.99
C LYS A 95 1.64 -1.81 -14.87
N ALA A 96 2.08 -3.07 -15.01
CA ALA A 96 1.33 -4.11 -15.73
C ALA A 96 -0.05 -4.37 -15.10
N ALA A 97 -0.13 -4.52 -13.78
CA ALA A 97 -1.41 -4.75 -13.10
C ALA A 97 -2.41 -3.58 -13.25
N ILE A 98 -1.91 -2.33 -13.29
CA ILE A 98 -2.73 -1.15 -13.58
C ILE A 98 -3.24 -1.19 -15.03
N CYS A 99 -2.38 -1.54 -15.99
CA CYS A 99 -2.77 -1.71 -17.39
C CYS A 99 -3.80 -2.83 -17.58
N ASP A 100 -3.64 -3.97 -16.88
CA ASP A 100 -4.62 -5.06 -16.90
C ASP A 100 -5.98 -4.62 -16.33
N ARG A 101 -5.97 -3.77 -15.29
CA ARG A 101 -7.18 -3.19 -14.72
C ARG A 101 -7.83 -2.21 -15.71
N LEU A 102 -7.03 -1.36 -16.38
CA LEU A 102 -7.50 -0.47 -17.43
C LEU A 102 -8.18 -1.25 -18.57
N ALA A 103 -7.55 -2.33 -19.03
CA ALA A 103 -8.09 -3.17 -20.09
C ALA A 103 -9.42 -3.86 -19.74
N LYS A 104 -9.69 -4.07 -18.44
CA LYS A 104 -10.99 -4.59 -17.95
C LYS A 104 -12.09 -3.53 -17.86
N LEU A 105 -11.72 -2.24 -17.90
CA LEU A 105 -12.64 -1.10 -17.80
C LEU A 105 -12.98 -0.48 -19.16
N VAL A 106 -12.30 -0.90 -20.24
CA VAL A 106 -12.57 -0.58 -21.65
C VAL A 106 -13.53 -1.60 -22.24
#